data_AF-A0A6P7T911-F1
#
_entry.id   AF-A0A6P7T911-F1
#
_cell.length_a   1.000
_cell.length_b   1.000
_cell.length_c   1.000
_cell.angle_alpha   90.00
_cell.angle_beta   90.00
_cell.angle_gamma   90.00
#
_symmetry.space_group_name_H-M   'P 1'
#
loop_
_entity.id
_entity.type
_entity.pdbx_description
1 polymer ?
#
loop_
_entity_poly.entity_id
_entity_poly.type
_entity_poly.pdbx_seq_one_letter_code
_entity_poly.pdbx_strand_id
1 'polypeptide(L)'
;MTAISGYDDLGQFWRSVYGSSIEKDVEDLLNQIMPLYKLFHAYVRRKLKEKYGKEHFPSSGTIPAHLLGNMWAQEWNNIKDIVLPTNLSFDVTDTLQQKNYTAKQMFKLSEEFFTSLGLKEMTNTFWKKSILTKIKDKTMVCHASAWDFFKKDDYRIKMCTEITMEDLIVIHHEMGHIQYYQQYADQPIYFREGANPGFHEAVGDTLALSVSTPEHLKKIGLLKDYTPSNESSINFLMMSALEKLVFIPFSYVVDTYRWKLFSGKIKESEYNKAWWDMRCKYQGLSAPVSRSEEDFDPGSKMHIANAIPYIRYFVSHLIQFQFHEALCKAANYTGELHKCDIYKSPEAGRKMEAMLKLGSSKPWQDALEQLTGTRKLDAKSMLTYFKPLEDWLKNEMKNEDIDWKCPKKSNDTSNSPKVLVHFFLLLLTVLASLITLN
;
A
#
# COMPACT_ATOMS: atom_id res chain seq x y z
N MET A 1 -10.78 21.94 -17.79
CA MET A 1 -11.20 22.12 -16.38
C MET A 1 -10.05 22.62 -15.51
N THR A 2 -8.92 21.93 -15.43
CA THR A 2 -7.76 22.34 -14.58
C THR A 2 -7.15 23.68 -14.99
N ALA A 3 -7.02 23.93 -16.30
CA ALA A 3 -6.55 25.22 -16.82
C ALA A 3 -7.47 26.40 -16.44
N ILE A 4 -8.78 26.15 -16.24
CA ILE A 4 -9.74 27.18 -15.79
C ILE A 4 -9.52 27.51 -14.30
N SER A 5 -9.08 26.51 -13.52
CA SER A 5 -8.78 26.64 -12.10
C SER A 5 -7.37 27.18 -11.80
N GLY A 6 -6.60 27.57 -12.83
CA GLY A 6 -5.25 28.11 -12.67
C GLY A 6 -4.14 27.08 -12.46
N TYR A 7 -4.41 25.79 -12.72
CA TYR A 7 -3.40 24.72 -12.66
C TYR A 7 -2.97 24.28 -14.06
N ASP A 8 -1.67 24.02 -14.23
CA ASP A 8 -1.03 23.57 -15.47
C ASP A 8 -1.60 22.23 -15.95
N ASP A 9 -1.83 21.29 -15.01
CA ASP A 9 -2.37 19.97 -15.28
C ASP A 9 -3.14 19.38 -14.08
N LEU A 10 -3.85 18.27 -14.30
CA LEU A 10 -4.62 17.59 -13.25
C LEU A 10 -3.75 17.07 -12.10
N GLY A 11 -2.52 16.68 -12.40
CA GLY A 11 -1.57 16.26 -11.40
C GLY A 11 -1.18 17.41 -10.47
N GLN A 12 -0.93 18.61 -11.00
CA GLN A 12 -0.60 19.78 -10.19
C GLN A 12 -1.75 20.12 -9.24
N PHE A 13 -3.00 20.06 -9.72
CA PHE A 13 -4.18 20.21 -8.86
C PHE A 13 -4.23 19.15 -7.75
N TRP A 14 -4.02 17.87 -8.06
CA TRP A 14 -4.00 16.82 -7.03
C TRP A 14 -2.88 16.97 -6.01
N ARG A 15 -1.72 17.50 -6.41
CA ARG A 15 -0.57 17.71 -5.53
C ARG A 15 -0.71 18.94 -4.64
N SER A 16 -1.59 19.90 -4.98
CA SER A 16 -1.65 21.18 -4.27
C SER A 16 -2.02 21.07 -2.79
N VAL A 17 -2.73 20.01 -2.40
CA VAL A 17 -3.10 19.74 -0.99
C VAL A 17 -1.91 19.38 -0.10
N TYR A 18 -0.77 18.97 -0.69
CA TYR A 18 0.45 18.61 0.03
C TYR A 18 1.48 19.77 0.06
N GLY A 19 1.43 20.65 -0.92
CA GLY A 19 2.41 21.71 -1.13
C GLY A 19 3.34 21.45 -2.32
N SER A 20 4.09 22.49 -2.73
CA SER A 20 4.86 22.48 -3.98
C SER A 20 6.08 21.56 -4.00
N SER A 21 6.57 21.11 -2.85
CA SER A 21 7.75 20.23 -2.74
C SER A 21 7.44 18.75 -2.90
N ILE A 22 6.16 18.35 -2.94
CA ILE A 22 5.76 16.94 -2.76
C ILE A 22 6.40 15.98 -3.77
N GLU A 23 6.62 16.39 -5.03
CA GLU A 23 7.28 15.54 -6.03
C GLU A 23 8.70 15.14 -5.60
N LYS A 24 9.45 16.10 -5.06
CA LYS A 24 10.81 15.86 -4.56
C LYS A 24 10.76 15.09 -3.23
N ASP A 25 9.85 15.48 -2.34
CA ASP A 25 9.75 14.86 -1.01
C ASP A 25 9.47 13.35 -1.12
N VAL A 26 8.56 12.93 -2.01
CA VAL A 26 8.25 11.50 -2.19
C VAL A 26 9.36 10.73 -2.90
N GLU A 27 10.13 11.36 -3.80
CA GLU A 27 11.31 10.75 -4.41
C GLU A 27 12.44 10.55 -3.38
N ASP A 28 12.71 11.57 -2.55
CA ASP A 28 13.71 11.51 -1.48
C ASP A 28 13.33 10.46 -0.42
N LEU A 29 12.05 10.34 -0.07
CA LEU A 29 11.54 9.32 0.85
C LEU A 29 11.64 7.91 0.24
N LEU A 30 11.27 7.74 -1.04
CA LEU A 30 11.42 6.47 -1.73
C LEU A 30 12.89 6.02 -1.71
N ASN A 31 13.82 6.91 -2.04
CA ASN A 31 15.25 6.61 -2.09
C ASN A 31 15.81 6.12 -0.74
N GLN A 32 15.30 6.62 0.39
CA GLN A 32 15.68 6.14 1.72
C GLN A 32 15.24 4.70 2.00
N ILE A 33 14.13 4.27 1.40
CA ILE A 33 13.50 2.95 1.63
C ILE A 33 14.04 1.90 0.66
N MET A 34 14.45 2.31 -0.55
CA MET A 34 14.93 1.42 -1.61
C MET A 34 16.01 0.42 -1.16
N PRO A 35 16.99 0.75 -0.29
CA PRO A 35 17.96 -0.23 0.19
C PRO A 35 17.33 -1.44 0.88
N LEU A 36 16.38 -1.20 1.79
CA LEU A 36 15.64 -2.27 2.47
C LEU A 36 14.72 -3.02 1.49
N TYR A 37 14.03 -2.30 0.60
CA TYR A 37 13.19 -2.92 -0.42
C TYR A 37 13.99 -3.86 -1.34
N LYS A 38 15.20 -3.49 -1.76
CA LYS A 38 16.07 -4.33 -2.61
C LYS A 38 16.49 -5.62 -1.91
N LEU A 39 16.89 -5.54 -0.64
CA LEU A 39 17.19 -6.72 0.18
C LEU A 39 15.99 -7.67 0.24
N PHE A 40 14.81 -7.11 0.52
CA PHE A 40 13.57 -7.86 0.62
C PHE A 40 13.15 -8.47 -0.73
N HIS A 41 13.21 -7.70 -1.81
CA HIS A 41 12.94 -8.15 -3.17
C HIS A 41 13.84 -9.32 -3.57
N ALA A 42 15.14 -9.20 -3.32
CA ALA A 42 16.11 -10.26 -3.65
C ALA A 42 15.81 -11.55 -2.89
N TYR A 43 15.49 -11.45 -1.59
CA TYR A 43 15.07 -12.57 -0.76
C TYR A 43 13.81 -13.26 -1.31
N VAL A 44 12.74 -12.49 -1.58
CA VAL A 44 11.49 -13.01 -2.15
C VAL A 44 11.74 -13.65 -3.51
N ARG A 45 12.53 -13.02 -4.38
CA ARG A 45 12.92 -13.55 -5.70
C ARG A 45 13.62 -14.90 -5.57
N ARG A 46 14.53 -15.07 -4.60
CA ARG A 46 15.20 -16.35 -4.35
C ARG A 46 14.20 -17.43 -3.92
N LYS A 47 13.31 -17.11 -2.97
CA LYS A 47 12.27 -18.05 -2.51
C LYS A 47 11.31 -18.47 -3.63
N LEU A 48 10.91 -17.53 -4.48
CA LEU A 48 10.08 -17.85 -5.64
C LEU A 48 10.85 -18.71 -6.67
N LYS A 49 12.15 -18.48 -6.88
CA LYS A 49 12.99 -19.34 -7.74
C LYS A 49 13.11 -20.76 -7.19
N GLU A 50 13.29 -20.92 -5.88
CA GLU A 50 13.30 -22.22 -5.20
C GLU A 50 11.97 -22.97 -5.41
N LYS A 51 10.84 -22.24 -5.37
CA LYS A 51 9.50 -22.84 -5.53
C LYS A 51 9.13 -23.17 -6.98
N TYR A 52 9.42 -22.26 -7.92
CA TYR A 52 8.89 -22.32 -9.28
C TYR A 52 9.93 -22.73 -10.34
N GLY A 53 11.22 -22.81 -9.99
CA GLY A 53 12.29 -23.09 -10.94
C GLY A 53 12.94 -21.82 -11.49
N LYS A 54 14.27 -21.78 -11.53
CA LYS A 54 15.07 -20.59 -11.90
C LYS A 54 14.94 -20.21 -13.38
N GLU A 55 14.62 -21.18 -14.22
CA GLU A 55 14.41 -21.07 -15.68
C GLU A 55 13.20 -20.23 -16.05
N HIS A 56 12.24 -20.07 -15.13
CA HIS A 56 11.06 -19.22 -15.30
C HIS A 56 11.31 -17.76 -14.90
N PHE A 57 12.53 -17.41 -14.49
CA PHE A 57 12.89 -16.06 -14.06
C PHE A 57 13.82 -15.38 -15.07
N PRO A 58 13.61 -14.09 -15.35
CA PRO A 58 14.52 -13.31 -16.16
C PRO A 58 15.95 -13.26 -15.58
N SER A 59 16.95 -13.34 -16.46
CA SER A 59 18.36 -13.15 -16.10
C SER A 59 18.67 -11.72 -15.63
N SER A 60 17.77 -10.77 -15.92
CA SER A 60 17.83 -9.39 -15.43
C SER A 60 17.64 -9.24 -13.93
N GLY A 61 17.19 -10.28 -13.23
CA GLY A 61 16.90 -10.21 -11.79
C GLY A 61 15.52 -9.63 -11.47
N THR A 62 14.66 -9.33 -12.44
CA THR A 62 13.28 -8.93 -12.14
C THR A 62 12.43 -10.12 -11.67
N ILE A 63 11.37 -9.85 -10.91
CA ILE A 63 10.34 -10.85 -10.59
C ILE A 63 9.20 -10.72 -11.63
N PRO A 64 8.75 -11.80 -12.27
CA PRO A 64 7.55 -11.78 -13.09
C PRO A 64 6.32 -11.33 -12.29
N ALA A 65 5.66 -10.24 -12.69
CA ALA A 65 4.66 -9.55 -11.86
C ALA A 65 3.46 -10.41 -11.41
N HIS A 66 3.12 -11.46 -12.16
CA HIS A 66 2.02 -12.38 -11.83
C HIS A 66 2.29 -13.37 -10.68
N LEU A 67 3.52 -13.46 -10.14
CA LEU A 67 3.88 -14.45 -9.12
C LEU A 67 3.73 -13.98 -7.66
N LEU A 68 3.19 -12.77 -7.46
CA LEU A 68 3.26 -12.07 -6.17
C LEU A 68 1.94 -12.10 -5.40
N GLY A 69 1.04 -13.03 -5.73
CA GLY A 69 -0.19 -13.28 -4.97
C GLY A 69 -1.26 -12.18 -5.04
N ASN A 70 -1.01 -11.11 -5.81
CA ASN A 70 -1.93 -10.00 -6.03
C ASN A 70 -1.90 -9.61 -7.52
N MET A 71 -3.07 -9.29 -8.09
CA MET A 71 -3.22 -8.94 -9.52
C MET A 71 -2.25 -7.85 -9.99
N TRP A 72 -1.96 -6.87 -9.13
CA TRP A 72 -1.07 -5.75 -9.45
C TRP A 72 0.31 -5.84 -8.78
N ALA A 73 0.57 -6.93 -8.05
CA ALA A 73 1.76 -7.09 -7.22
C ALA A 73 2.03 -5.88 -6.29
N GLN A 74 0.95 -5.27 -5.78
CA GLN A 74 1.03 -4.13 -4.86
C GLN A 74 1.32 -4.58 -3.42
N GLU A 75 0.83 -5.77 -3.06
CA GLU A 75 0.97 -6.46 -1.78
C GLU A 75 1.29 -7.92 -2.09
N TRP A 76 2.14 -8.52 -1.28
CA TRP A 76 2.72 -9.85 -1.48
C TRP A 76 2.36 -10.80 -0.31
N ASN A 77 1.40 -10.45 0.54
CA ASN A 77 0.97 -11.24 1.69
C ASN A 77 0.47 -12.65 1.31
N ASN A 78 -0.17 -12.79 0.14
CA ASN A 78 -0.67 -14.07 -0.36
C ASN A 78 0.42 -15.08 -0.76
N ILE A 79 1.70 -14.70 -0.74
CA ILE A 79 2.83 -15.63 -0.93
C ILE A 79 3.57 -15.94 0.39
N LYS A 80 2.98 -15.61 1.55
CA LYS A 80 3.58 -15.84 2.88
C LYS A 80 4.12 -17.27 3.06
N ASP A 81 3.39 -18.28 2.62
CA ASP A 81 3.78 -19.69 2.76
C ASP A 81 5.03 -20.08 1.97
N ILE A 82 5.45 -19.26 0.98
CA ILE A 82 6.66 -19.47 0.18
C ILE A 82 7.86 -18.75 0.80
N VAL A 83 7.62 -17.60 1.44
CA VAL A 83 8.67 -16.65 1.82
C VAL A 83 8.94 -16.60 3.32
N LEU A 84 8.06 -17.12 4.17
CA LEU A 84 8.32 -17.11 5.61
C LEU A 84 9.54 -17.99 5.94
N PRO A 85 10.50 -17.51 6.75
CA PRO A 85 11.66 -18.30 7.15
C PRO A 85 11.32 -19.57 7.92
N THR A 86 10.22 -19.53 8.67
CA THR A 86 9.69 -20.68 9.44
C THR A 86 8.18 -20.81 9.22
N ASN A 87 7.61 -21.97 9.51
CA ASN A 87 6.16 -22.22 9.37
C ASN A 87 5.31 -21.58 10.49
N LEU A 88 5.89 -20.70 11.32
CA LEU A 88 5.14 -20.03 12.38
C LEU A 88 4.17 -19.00 11.79
N SER A 89 2.87 -19.26 11.95
CA SER A 89 1.79 -18.37 11.53
C SER A 89 1.19 -17.65 12.73
N PHE A 90 0.80 -16.38 12.52
CA PHE A 90 0.04 -15.58 13.49
C PHE A 90 -1.39 -15.34 13.01
N ASP A 91 -1.82 -16.07 11.98
CA ASP A 91 -3.15 -15.96 11.41
C ASP A 91 -4.20 -16.48 12.39
N VAL A 92 -5.05 -15.58 12.87
CA VAL A 92 -6.10 -15.91 13.85
C VAL A 92 -7.45 -16.25 13.19
N THR A 93 -7.48 -16.41 11.86
CA THR A 93 -8.71 -16.74 11.11
C THR A 93 -9.41 -17.97 11.66
N ASP A 94 -8.68 -19.08 11.84
CA ASP A 94 -9.26 -20.32 12.40
C ASP A 94 -9.80 -20.10 13.82
N THR A 95 -9.10 -19.32 14.65
CA THR A 95 -9.57 -19.01 16.00
C THR A 95 -10.85 -18.18 15.97
N LEU A 96 -10.94 -17.18 15.08
CA LEU A 96 -12.15 -16.36 14.90
C LEU A 96 -13.35 -17.24 14.52
N GLN A 97 -13.15 -18.17 13.58
CA GLN A 97 -14.18 -19.10 13.13
C GLN A 97 -14.58 -20.11 14.22
N GLN A 98 -13.60 -20.73 14.90
CA GLN A 98 -13.86 -21.66 16.01
C GLN A 98 -14.60 -21.01 17.18
N LYS A 99 -14.33 -19.72 17.43
CA LYS A 99 -15.06 -18.92 18.43
C LYS A 99 -16.40 -18.37 17.93
N ASN A 100 -16.81 -18.72 16.71
CA ASN A 100 -18.06 -18.27 16.08
C ASN A 100 -18.20 -16.74 16.05
N TYR A 101 -17.12 -16.02 15.71
CA TYR A 101 -17.20 -14.57 15.50
C TYR A 101 -18.14 -14.24 14.34
N THR A 102 -18.95 -13.22 14.54
CA THR A 102 -19.73 -12.54 13.51
C THR A 102 -19.02 -11.25 13.08
N ALA A 103 -19.33 -10.75 11.89
CA ALA A 103 -18.83 -9.44 11.43
C ALA A 103 -19.08 -8.35 12.49
N LYS A 104 -20.29 -8.27 13.03
CA LYS A 104 -20.62 -7.30 14.09
C LYS A 104 -19.72 -7.41 15.32
N GLN A 105 -19.33 -8.62 15.73
CA GLN A 105 -18.39 -8.80 16.85
C GLN A 105 -16.97 -8.35 16.49
N MET A 106 -16.51 -8.55 15.25
CA MET A 106 -15.22 -8.02 14.79
C MET A 106 -15.20 -6.48 14.80
N PHE A 107 -16.29 -5.84 14.34
CA PHE A 107 -16.47 -4.39 14.47
C PHE A 107 -16.52 -3.93 15.93
N LYS A 108 -17.09 -4.74 16.84
CA LYS A 108 -17.10 -4.43 18.28
C LYS A 108 -15.72 -4.57 18.93
N LEU A 109 -14.89 -5.52 18.51
CA LEU A 109 -13.48 -5.57 18.93
C LEU A 109 -12.75 -4.30 18.51
N SER A 110 -12.98 -3.85 17.28
CA SER A 110 -12.38 -2.61 16.79
C SER A 110 -12.86 -1.38 17.56
N GLU A 111 -14.18 -1.23 17.78
CA GLU A 111 -14.72 -0.18 18.64
C GLU A 111 -14.08 -0.18 20.03
N GLU A 112 -13.94 -1.36 20.65
CA GLU A 112 -13.32 -1.51 21.97
C GLU A 112 -11.88 -1.01 21.99
N PHE A 113 -11.08 -1.33 20.95
CA PHE A 113 -9.73 -0.80 20.81
C PHE A 113 -9.72 0.73 20.82
N PHE A 114 -10.56 1.37 20.00
CA PHE A 114 -10.66 2.84 19.96
C PHE A 114 -11.09 3.42 21.32
N THR A 115 -12.12 2.85 21.95
CA THR A 115 -12.60 3.34 23.25
C THR A 115 -11.59 3.11 24.37
N SER A 116 -10.74 2.08 24.26
CA SER A 116 -9.65 1.84 25.21
C SER A 116 -8.61 2.98 25.24
N LEU A 117 -8.50 3.71 24.13
CA LEU A 117 -7.66 4.91 24.01
C LEU A 117 -8.38 6.17 24.53
N GLY A 118 -9.67 6.07 24.88
CA GLY A 118 -10.51 7.23 25.21
C GLY A 118 -11.07 7.95 23.98
N LEU A 119 -11.05 7.32 22.80
CA LEU A 119 -11.71 7.84 21.60
C LEU A 119 -13.22 7.54 21.63
N LYS A 120 -13.96 8.09 20.67
CA LYS A 120 -15.44 8.06 20.65
C LYS A 120 -15.97 6.65 20.37
N GLU A 121 -17.11 6.29 20.96
CA GLU A 121 -17.88 5.11 20.53
C GLU A 121 -18.51 5.34 19.14
N MET A 122 -18.82 4.25 18.42
CA MET A 122 -19.58 4.37 17.16
C MET A 122 -21.02 4.77 17.47
N THR A 123 -21.62 5.60 16.62
CA THR A 123 -22.97 6.11 16.87
C THR A 123 -24.03 5.01 16.75
N ASN A 124 -25.19 5.22 17.37
CA ASN A 124 -26.35 4.35 17.17
C ASN A 124 -26.75 4.24 15.69
N THR A 125 -26.57 5.31 14.92
CA THR A 125 -26.85 5.34 13.48
C THR A 125 -25.89 4.44 12.71
N PHE A 126 -24.59 4.46 13.05
CA PHE A 126 -23.58 3.57 12.47
C PHE A 126 -24.03 2.11 12.57
N TRP A 127 -24.36 1.64 13.78
CA TRP A 127 -24.76 0.25 13.99
C TRP A 127 -26.08 -0.14 13.29
N LYS A 128 -27.00 0.81 13.13
CA LYS A 128 -28.30 0.56 12.49
C LYS A 128 -28.25 0.59 10.96
N LYS A 129 -27.36 1.39 10.37
CA LYS A 129 -27.40 1.70 8.93
C LYS A 129 -26.17 1.26 8.14
N SER A 130 -25.05 0.92 8.80
CA SER A 130 -23.90 0.35 8.11
C SER A 130 -24.22 -1.01 7.49
N ILE A 131 -23.58 -1.32 6.37
CA ILE A 131 -23.66 -2.62 5.72
C ILE A 131 -22.36 -3.36 6.06
N LEU A 132 -22.42 -4.19 7.09
CA LEU A 132 -21.26 -4.91 7.64
C LEU A 132 -21.10 -6.32 7.09
N THR A 133 -22.04 -6.79 6.28
CA THR A 133 -21.99 -8.08 5.58
C THR A 133 -22.63 -7.94 4.21
N LYS A 134 -22.27 -8.83 3.28
CA LYS A 134 -22.91 -8.87 1.97
C LYS A 134 -24.40 -9.13 2.11
N ILE A 135 -25.23 -8.26 1.52
CA ILE A 135 -26.68 -8.46 1.50
C ILE A 135 -26.98 -9.53 0.45
N LYS A 136 -27.68 -10.59 0.88
CA LYS A 136 -28.08 -11.68 0.00
C LYS A 136 -28.89 -11.14 -1.19
N ASP A 137 -28.63 -11.71 -2.38
CA ASP A 137 -29.36 -11.42 -3.62
C ASP A 137 -29.27 -9.96 -4.10
N LYS A 138 -28.28 -9.18 -3.63
CA LYS A 138 -27.98 -7.85 -4.15
C LYS A 138 -26.60 -7.79 -4.79
N THR A 139 -26.52 -7.17 -5.97
CA THR A 139 -25.26 -6.74 -6.56
C THR A 139 -24.69 -5.59 -5.73
N MET A 140 -23.48 -5.77 -5.21
CA MET A 140 -22.82 -4.81 -4.33
C MET A 140 -21.37 -4.63 -4.73
N VAL A 141 -20.89 -3.39 -4.63
CA VAL A 141 -19.45 -3.10 -4.63
C VAL A 141 -18.91 -3.51 -3.27
N CYS A 142 -18.23 -4.65 -3.19
CA CYS A 142 -17.76 -5.21 -1.92
C CYS A 142 -16.50 -4.55 -1.35
N HIS A 143 -15.77 -3.79 -2.15
CA HIS A 143 -14.61 -3.03 -1.67
C HIS A 143 -14.99 -2.16 -0.46
N ALA A 144 -14.25 -2.31 0.64
CA ALA A 144 -14.52 -1.62 1.89
C ALA A 144 -14.47 -0.09 1.69
N SER A 145 -15.28 0.62 2.46
CA SER A 145 -15.35 2.08 2.41
C SER A 145 -16.11 2.62 3.62
N ALA A 146 -15.63 3.74 4.14
CA ALA A 146 -16.25 4.51 5.22
C ALA A 146 -16.83 5.84 4.68
N TRP A 147 -17.98 6.23 5.19
CA TRP A 147 -18.81 7.30 4.64
C TRP A 147 -19.23 8.28 5.72
N ASP A 148 -18.92 9.56 5.51
CA ASP A 148 -19.55 10.69 6.21
C ASP A 148 -20.71 11.22 5.36
N PHE A 149 -21.91 11.27 5.94
CA PHE A 149 -23.10 11.81 5.28
C PHE A 149 -23.28 13.32 5.48
N PHE A 150 -22.30 14.00 6.08
CA PHE A 150 -22.31 15.42 6.43
C PHE A 150 -23.52 15.83 7.28
N LYS A 151 -24.08 14.85 8.00
CA LYS A 151 -25.21 15.02 8.91
C LYS A 151 -24.75 14.62 10.29
N LYS A 152 -25.22 15.36 11.30
CA LYS A 152 -24.96 15.05 12.70
C LYS A 152 -25.25 13.56 12.98
N ASP A 153 -24.24 12.86 13.48
CA ASP A 153 -24.26 11.46 13.93
C ASP A 153 -24.54 10.40 12.85
N ASP A 154 -24.41 10.69 11.55
CA ASP A 154 -24.63 9.71 10.45
C ASP A 154 -23.32 9.38 9.71
N TYR A 155 -22.57 8.42 10.26
CA TYR A 155 -21.35 7.85 9.68
C TYR A 155 -21.56 6.34 9.46
N ARG A 156 -21.07 5.79 8.36
CA ARG A 156 -21.35 4.38 8.00
C ARG A 156 -20.17 3.70 7.34
N ILE A 157 -20.12 2.37 7.47
CA ILE A 157 -19.23 1.51 6.69
C ILE A 157 -20.06 0.64 5.75
N LYS A 158 -19.51 0.39 4.55
CA LYS A 158 -19.99 -0.60 3.60
C LYS A 158 -18.87 -1.57 3.26
N MET A 159 -18.94 -2.78 3.83
CA MET A 159 -17.95 -3.84 3.67
C MET A 159 -18.66 -5.20 3.57
N CYS A 160 -18.21 -6.05 2.64
CA CYS A 160 -18.64 -7.45 2.58
C CYS A 160 -17.72 -8.28 3.48
N THR A 161 -17.89 -8.16 4.79
CA THR A 161 -16.96 -8.76 5.76
C THR A 161 -17.04 -10.28 5.77
N GLU A 162 -15.89 -10.91 5.60
CA GLU A 162 -15.59 -12.32 5.86
C GLU A 162 -14.93 -12.48 7.23
N ILE A 163 -15.06 -13.66 7.83
CA ILE A 163 -14.52 -13.93 9.18
C ILE A 163 -13.06 -14.38 9.06
N THR A 164 -12.17 -13.42 8.81
CA THR A 164 -10.72 -13.61 8.64
C THR A 164 -9.92 -12.58 9.43
N MET A 165 -8.64 -12.86 9.66
CA MET A 165 -7.70 -11.89 10.25
C MET A 165 -7.49 -10.67 9.33
N GLU A 166 -7.43 -10.89 8.02
CA GLU A 166 -7.35 -9.82 7.02
C GLU A 166 -8.50 -8.83 7.18
N ASP A 167 -9.74 -9.33 7.22
CA ASP A 167 -10.91 -8.46 7.38
C ASP A 167 -10.98 -7.84 8.78
N LEU A 168 -10.45 -8.50 9.82
CA LEU A 168 -10.31 -7.86 11.14
C LEU A 168 -9.42 -6.62 11.07
N ILE A 169 -8.32 -6.69 10.31
CA ILE A 169 -7.40 -5.57 10.10
C ILE A 169 -8.09 -4.48 9.26
N VAL A 170 -8.77 -4.85 8.17
CA VAL A 170 -9.52 -3.90 7.32
C VAL A 170 -10.62 -3.19 8.11
N ILE A 171 -11.30 -3.87 9.04
CA ILE A 171 -12.27 -3.22 9.93
C ILE A 171 -11.63 -2.10 10.75
N HIS A 172 -10.43 -2.30 11.30
CA HIS A 172 -9.72 -1.25 12.03
C HIS A 172 -9.31 -0.09 11.13
N HIS A 173 -8.90 -0.38 9.89
CA HIS A 173 -8.66 0.64 8.88
C HIS A 173 -9.91 1.52 8.66
N GLU A 174 -11.04 0.89 8.33
CA GLU A 174 -12.28 1.60 8.02
C GLU A 174 -12.88 2.34 9.23
N MET A 175 -12.78 1.76 10.42
CA MET A 175 -13.22 2.44 11.65
C MET A 175 -12.31 3.61 12.03
N GLY A 176 -11.05 3.61 11.58
CA GLY A 176 -10.16 4.78 11.67
C GLY A 176 -10.71 5.98 10.90
N HIS A 177 -11.26 5.76 9.70
CA HIS A 177 -11.96 6.82 8.94
C HIS A 177 -13.18 7.33 9.72
N ILE A 178 -13.98 6.44 10.33
CA ILE A 178 -15.14 6.84 11.14
C ILE A 178 -14.72 7.69 12.35
N GLN A 179 -13.65 7.33 13.05
CA GLN A 179 -13.11 8.15 14.14
C GLN A 179 -12.72 9.54 13.64
N TYR A 180 -12.03 9.63 12.52
CA TYR A 180 -11.66 10.93 11.96
C TYR A 180 -12.92 11.76 11.66
N TYR A 181 -13.94 11.15 11.04
CA TYR A 181 -15.24 11.78 10.80
C TYR A 181 -15.86 12.34 12.08
N GLN A 182 -15.91 11.53 13.14
CA GLN A 182 -16.48 11.92 14.41
C GLN A 182 -15.68 13.02 15.11
N GLN A 183 -14.35 13.08 14.94
CA GLN A 183 -13.50 14.02 15.69
C GLN A 183 -13.52 15.43 15.11
N TYR A 184 -13.55 15.59 13.78
CA TYR A 184 -13.68 16.90 13.16
C TYR A 184 -15.13 17.32 12.86
N ALA A 185 -16.12 16.58 13.35
CA ALA A 185 -17.53 16.79 13.06
C ALA A 185 -18.04 18.21 13.39
N ASP A 186 -17.38 18.90 14.33
CA ASP A 186 -17.73 20.28 14.74
C ASP A 186 -17.03 21.35 13.89
N GLN A 187 -16.09 20.98 13.01
CA GLN A 187 -15.49 21.90 12.05
C GLN A 187 -16.52 22.34 11.00
N PRO A 188 -16.36 23.53 10.39
CA PRO A 188 -17.07 23.89 9.15
C PRO A 188 -16.91 22.79 8.10
N ILE A 189 -17.95 22.53 7.29
CA ILE A 189 -17.97 21.43 6.31
C ILE A 189 -16.73 21.41 5.41
N TYR A 190 -16.23 22.59 5.01
CA TYR A 190 -15.02 22.73 4.19
C TYR A 190 -13.74 22.21 4.84
N PHE A 191 -13.71 22.07 6.18
CA PHE A 191 -12.57 21.57 6.93
C PHE A 191 -12.74 20.15 7.46
N ARG A 192 -13.84 19.46 7.09
CA ARG A 192 -14.13 18.07 7.47
C ARG A 192 -13.46 17.08 6.52
N GLU A 193 -12.15 17.21 6.43
CA GLU A 193 -11.27 16.29 5.71
C GLU A 193 -10.04 16.01 6.57
N GLY A 194 -9.27 14.97 6.22
CA GLY A 194 -7.96 14.77 6.84
C GLY A 194 -7.03 15.95 6.54
N ALA A 195 -6.04 16.19 7.41
CA ALA A 195 -5.13 17.33 7.26
C ALA A 195 -4.47 17.38 5.87
N ASN A 196 -4.17 16.21 5.32
CA ASN A 196 -4.11 15.96 3.88
C ASN A 196 -4.68 14.55 3.61
N PRO A 197 -4.89 14.13 2.33
CA PRO A 197 -5.50 12.83 2.04
C PRO A 197 -4.72 11.62 2.58
N GLY A 198 -3.40 11.74 2.80
CA GLY A 198 -2.60 10.65 3.38
C GLY A 198 -2.87 10.42 4.87
N PHE A 199 -3.26 11.46 5.61
CA PHE A 199 -3.63 11.34 7.04
C PHE A 199 -4.85 10.45 7.22
N HIS A 200 -5.86 10.61 6.35
CA HIS A 200 -7.10 9.85 6.42
C HIS A 200 -6.82 8.35 6.31
N GLU A 201 -6.02 7.97 5.31
CA GLU A 201 -5.59 6.58 5.09
C GLU A 201 -4.65 6.04 6.20
N ALA A 202 -3.92 6.91 6.90
CA ALA A 202 -2.91 6.49 7.88
C ALA A 202 -3.49 6.18 9.26
N VAL A 203 -4.56 6.85 9.67
CA VAL A 203 -5.09 6.74 11.05
C VAL A 203 -5.49 5.31 11.37
N GLY A 204 -6.34 4.70 10.54
CA GLY A 204 -6.77 3.32 10.73
C GLY A 204 -5.60 2.33 10.65
N ASP A 205 -4.69 2.55 9.68
CA ASP A 205 -3.49 1.74 9.50
C ASP A 205 -2.53 1.79 10.70
N THR A 206 -2.36 2.95 11.33
CA THR A 206 -1.54 3.09 12.55
C THR A 206 -2.07 2.21 13.67
N LEU A 207 -3.38 2.14 13.86
CA LEU A 207 -3.96 1.29 14.89
C LEU A 207 -3.84 -0.19 14.53
N ALA A 208 -4.02 -0.52 13.25
CA ALA A 208 -3.81 -1.87 12.75
C ALA A 208 -2.41 -2.41 13.09
N LEU A 209 -1.36 -1.55 13.11
CA LEU A 209 -0.01 -1.96 13.51
C LEU A 209 0.07 -2.48 14.96
N SER A 210 -0.75 -1.96 15.89
CA SER A 210 -0.84 -2.49 17.26
C SER A 210 -1.73 -3.74 17.32
N VAL A 211 -2.85 -3.71 16.62
CA VAL A 211 -3.84 -4.80 16.62
C VAL A 211 -3.26 -6.10 16.05
N SER A 212 -2.42 -6.00 15.02
CA SER A 212 -1.79 -7.15 14.37
C SER A 212 -0.67 -7.78 15.19
N THR A 213 -0.22 -7.15 16.29
CA THR A 213 0.87 -7.71 17.10
C THR A 213 0.45 -9.03 17.76
N PRO A 214 1.34 -10.05 17.78
CA PRO A 214 1.07 -11.29 18.51
C PRO A 214 0.73 -11.05 19.98
N GLU A 215 1.36 -10.06 20.62
CA GLU A 215 1.07 -9.64 21.99
C GLU A 215 -0.38 -9.15 22.15
N HIS A 216 -0.87 -8.31 21.23
CA HIS A 216 -2.25 -7.84 21.27
C HIS A 216 -3.24 -8.98 21.03
N LEU A 217 -3.03 -9.79 19.99
CA LEU A 217 -3.89 -10.93 19.68
C LEU A 217 -3.97 -11.93 20.84
N LYS A 218 -2.89 -12.09 21.61
CA LYS A 218 -2.88 -12.87 22.85
C LYS A 218 -3.70 -12.20 23.96
N LYS A 219 -3.57 -10.89 24.17
CA LYS A 219 -4.35 -10.12 25.18
C LYS A 219 -5.86 -10.23 24.95
N ILE A 220 -6.32 -10.19 23.70
CA ILE A 220 -7.74 -10.33 23.35
C ILE A 220 -8.18 -11.80 23.17
N GLY A 221 -7.28 -12.74 23.46
CA GLY A 221 -7.57 -14.18 23.48
C GLY A 221 -7.82 -14.81 22.10
N LEU A 222 -7.32 -14.20 21.02
CA LEU A 222 -7.36 -14.74 19.66
C LEU A 222 -6.12 -15.56 19.30
N LEU A 223 -4.99 -15.30 19.95
CA LEU A 223 -3.76 -16.09 19.80
C LEU A 223 -3.47 -16.88 21.08
N LYS A 224 -3.46 -18.23 20.97
CA LYS A 224 -3.09 -19.14 22.06
C LYS A 224 -1.65 -19.62 21.87
N ASP A 225 -1.02 -20.01 22.99
CA ASP A 225 0.27 -20.74 22.99
C ASP A 225 1.42 -20.03 22.24
N TYR A 226 1.38 -18.70 22.19
CA TYR A 226 2.47 -17.89 21.66
C TYR A 226 3.54 -17.60 22.71
N THR A 227 4.78 -17.97 22.38
CA THR A 227 6.00 -17.59 23.09
C THR A 227 6.84 -16.70 22.18
N PRO A 228 7.12 -15.44 22.58
CA PRO A 228 7.99 -14.56 21.82
C PRO A 228 9.38 -15.16 21.61
N SER A 229 9.78 -15.28 20.34
CA SER A 229 11.14 -15.65 19.92
C SER A 229 11.66 -14.70 18.84
N ASN A 230 12.97 -14.75 18.59
CA ASN A 230 13.58 -14.03 17.47
C ASN A 230 12.96 -14.47 16.13
N GLU A 231 12.79 -15.78 15.91
CA GLU A 231 12.17 -16.29 14.67
C GLU A 231 10.74 -15.76 14.51
N SER A 232 9.99 -15.71 15.62
CA SER A 232 8.64 -15.16 15.59
C SER A 232 8.61 -13.67 15.23
N SER A 233 9.58 -12.90 15.73
CA SER A 233 9.70 -11.47 15.43
C SER A 233 10.04 -11.26 13.95
N ILE A 234 10.95 -12.08 13.40
CA ILE A 234 11.29 -12.04 11.97
C ILE A 234 10.11 -12.48 11.09
N ASN A 235 9.37 -13.54 11.44
CA ASN A 235 8.18 -13.93 10.70
C ASN A 235 7.12 -12.80 10.71
N PHE A 236 6.88 -12.18 11.87
CA PHE A 236 5.96 -11.05 11.98
C PHE A 236 6.38 -9.88 11.09
N LEU A 237 7.64 -9.45 11.19
CA LEU A 237 8.18 -8.37 10.36
C LEU A 237 8.16 -8.72 8.86
N MET A 238 8.41 -9.99 8.50
CA MET A 238 8.35 -10.48 7.12
C MET A 238 6.93 -10.31 6.56
N MET A 239 5.90 -10.74 7.30
CA MET A 239 4.50 -10.53 6.89
C MET A 239 4.18 -9.04 6.76
N SER A 240 4.57 -8.21 7.74
CA SER A 240 4.37 -6.77 7.67
C SER A 240 5.09 -6.14 6.46
N ALA A 241 6.25 -6.65 6.07
CA ALA A 241 6.98 -6.17 4.90
C ALA A 241 6.33 -6.59 3.57
N LEU A 242 5.74 -7.79 3.50
CA LEU A 242 4.95 -8.25 2.35
C LEU A 242 3.73 -7.36 2.09
N GLU A 243 3.26 -6.60 3.07
CA GLU A 243 2.14 -5.67 2.90
C GLU A 243 2.65 -4.23 2.78
N LYS A 244 3.40 -3.75 3.78
CA LYS A 244 3.70 -2.32 3.92
C LYS A 244 4.94 -1.89 3.13
N LEU A 245 6.01 -2.69 3.13
CA LEU A 245 7.27 -2.31 2.48
C LEU A 245 7.15 -2.37 0.95
N VAL A 246 6.55 -3.43 0.42
CA VAL A 246 6.45 -3.65 -1.03
C VAL A 246 5.47 -2.72 -1.73
N PHE A 247 4.52 -2.17 -0.97
CA PHE A 247 3.51 -1.25 -1.46
C PHE A 247 4.07 0.17 -1.72
N ILE A 248 5.15 0.56 -1.04
CA ILE A 248 5.81 1.87 -1.22
C ILE A 248 6.20 2.13 -2.69
N PRO A 249 7.04 1.30 -3.34
CA PRO A 249 7.41 1.56 -4.73
C PRO A 249 6.24 1.43 -5.70
N PHE A 250 5.24 0.59 -5.41
CA PHE A 250 4.03 0.52 -6.23
C PHE A 250 3.25 1.84 -6.20
N SER A 251 2.93 2.31 -5.00
CA SER A 251 2.14 3.53 -4.82
C SER A 251 2.83 4.76 -5.39
N TYR A 252 4.16 4.84 -5.28
CA TYR A 252 4.97 5.84 -5.96
C TYR A 252 4.81 5.77 -7.49
N VAL A 253 4.93 4.57 -8.08
CA VAL A 253 4.82 4.39 -9.55
C VAL A 253 3.47 4.88 -10.06
N VAL A 254 2.37 4.52 -9.40
CA VAL A 254 1.01 4.83 -9.87
C VAL A 254 0.80 6.33 -10.10
N ASP A 255 1.13 7.17 -9.12
CA ASP A 255 0.89 8.62 -9.25
C ASP A 255 1.98 9.35 -9.99
N THR A 256 3.26 8.98 -9.83
CA THR A 256 4.32 9.61 -10.62
C THR A 256 4.21 9.28 -12.10
N TYR A 257 3.65 8.12 -12.46
CA TYR A 257 3.23 7.79 -13.83
C TYR A 257 2.12 8.74 -14.30
N ARG A 258 1.02 8.86 -13.55
CA ARG A 258 -0.11 9.74 -13.90
C ARG A 258 0.27 11.21 -13.97
N TRP A 259 1.13 11.71 -13.10
CA TRP A 259 1.63 13.09 -13.16
C TRP A 259 2.42 13.35 -14.45
N LYS A 260 3.20 12.37 -14.91
CA LYS A 260 3.90 12.46 -16.20
C LYS A 260 2.94 12.35 -17.40
N LEU A 261 1.85 11.60 -17.28
CA LEU A 261 0.77 11.61 -18.28
C LEU A 261 0.10 12.98 -18.35
N PHE A 262 -0.35 13.51 -17.21
CA PHE A 262 -1.09 14.78 -17.16
C PHE A 262 -0.26 15.98 -17.63
N SER A 263 1.04 15.99 -17.32
CA SER A 263 1.97 17.02 -17.79
C SER A 263 2.44 16.84 -19.24
N GLY A 264 2.01 15.77 -19.94
CA GLY A 264 2.43 15.47 -21.31
C GLY A 264 3.88 14.96 -21.46
N LYS A 265 4.59 14.71 -20.36
CA LYS A 265 5.94 14.13 -20.37
C LYS A 265 5.97 12.70 -20.91
N ILE A 266 4.88 11.96 -20.75
CA ILE A 266 4.65 10.66 -21.41
C ILE A 266 3.63 10.89 -22.53
N LYS A 267 3.99 10.52 -23.76
CA LYS A 267 3.09 10.60 -24.91
C LYS A 267 2.15 9.39 -24.95
N GLU A 268 0.99 9.55 -25.59
CA GLU A 268 0.00 8.48 -25.77
C GLU A 268 0.59 7.21 -26.38
N SER A 269 1.49 7.36 -27.36
CA SER A 269 2.22 6.27 -28.00
C SER A 269 3.25 5.56 -27.10
N GLU A 270 3.34 5.90 -25.82
CA GLU A 270 4.30 5.35 -24.86
C GLU A 270 3.65 5.02 -23.50
N TYR A 271 2.32 5.01 -23.41
CA TYR A 271 1.59 4.82 -22.15
C TYR A 271 1.97 3.50 -21.47
N ASN A 272 1.93 2.40 -22.21
CA ASN A 272 2.14 1.08 -21.61
C ASN A 272 3.63 0.79 -21.40
N LYS A 273 4.48 1.24 -22.33
CA LYS A 273 5.94 1.18 -22.19
C LYS A 273 6.41 1.96 -20.97
N ALA A 274 5.97 3.20 -20.78
CA ALA A 274 6.39 4.02 -19.64
C ALA A 274 5.92 3.41 -18.31
N TRP A 275 4.74 2.78 -18.29
CA TRP A 275 4.27 2.02 -17.14
C TRP A 275 5.25 0.89 -16.77
N TRP A 276 5.63 0.04 -17.72
CA TRP A 276 6.55 -1.08 -17.46
C TRP A 276 7.99 -0.64 -17.17
N ASP A 277 8.46 0.44 -17.80
CA ASP A 277 9.75 1.05 -17.49
C ASP A 277 9.80 1.49 -16.01
N MET A 278 8.72 2.11 -15.51
CA MET A 278 8.61 2.56 -14.12
C MET A 278 8.42 1.39 -13.15
N ARG A 279 7.57 0.41 -13.49
CA ARG A 279 7.41 -0.84 -12.72
C ARG A 279 8.74 -1.58 -12.57
N CYS A 280 9.52 -1.68 -13.63
CA CYS A 280 10.84 -2.27 -13.56
C CYS A 280 11.78 -1.42 -12.71
N LYS A 281 11.88 -0.11 -12.97
CA LYS A 281 12.83 0.77 -12.27
C LYS A 281 12.63 0.76 -10.75
N TYR A 282 11.38 0.86 -10.30
CA TYR A 282 11.09 1.09 -8.89
C TYR A 282 10.69 -0.17 -8.14
N GLN A 283 10.07 -1.16 -8.79
CA GLN A 283 9.66 -2.41 -8.14
C GLN A 283 10.49 -3.63 -8.55
N GLY A 284 11.37 -3.53 -9.55
CA GLY A 284 12.11 -4.68 -10.06
C GLY A 284 11.19 -5.78 -10.60
N LEU A 285 10.09 -5.39 -11.22
CA LEU A 285 9.11 -6.29 -11.81
C LEU A 285 9.14 -6.22 -13.33
N SER A 286 8.85 -7.35 -13.96
CA SER A 286 8.68 -7.45 -15.41
C SER A 286 7.33 -8.07 -15.77
N ALA A 287 6.80 -7.69 -16.93
CA ALA A 287 5.64 -8.34 -17.50
C ALA A 287 5.95 -9.82 -17.76
N PRO A 288 5.04 -10.77 -17.44
CA PRO A 288 5.26 -12.18 -17.72
C PRO A 288 5.16 -12.53 -19.21
N VAL A 289 4.53 -11.65 -19.99
CA VAL A 289 4.38 -11.75 -21.44
C VAL A 289 4.77 -10.43 -22.08
N SER A 290 5.12 -10.46 -23.37
CA SER A 290 5.40 -9.24 -24.12
C SER A 290 4.16 -8.36 -24.17
N ARG A 291 4.35 -7.04 -24.01
CA ARG A 291 3.28 -6.03 -24.07
C ARG A 291 3.56 -5.05 -25.20
N SER A 292 2.51 -4.47 -25.73
CA SER A 292 2.55 -3.44 -26.76
C SER A 292 1.79 -2.19 -26.31
N GLU A 293 1.69 -1.17 -27.17
CA GLU A 293 0.84 0.00 -26.94
C GLU A 293 -0.62 -0.23 -27.37
N GLU A 294 -0.96 -1.40 -27.93
CA GLU A 294 -2.37 -1.84 -28.04
C GLU A 294 -2.94 -2.24 -26.66
N ASP A 295 -2.04 -2.50 -25.71
CA ASP A 295 -2.37 -2.78 -24.31
C ASP A 295 -2.42 -1.49 -23.48
N PHE A 296 -3.25 -1.49 -22.43
CA PHE A 296 -3.27 -0.43 -21.42
C PHE A 296 -3.34 -1.03 -20.02
N ASP A 297 -2.23 -1.66 -19.59
CA ASP A 297 -2.10 -2.32 -18.29
C ASP A 297 -2.44 -1.43 -17.09
N PRO A 298 -2.01 -0.15 -17.01
CA PRO A 298 -2.42 0.71 -15.90
C PRO A 298 -3.94 0.89 -15.81
N GLY A 299 -4.67 0.84 -16.92
CA GLY A 299 -6.13 0.93 -16.94
C GLY A 299 -6.84 -0.21 -16.21
N SER A 300 -6.16 -1.34 -16.00
CA SER A 300 -6.70 -2.47 -15.21
C SER A 300 -6.74 -2.19 -13.71
N LYS A 301 -6.08 -1.12 -13.22
CA LYS A 301 -6.12 -0.71 -11.82
C LYS A 301 -7.29 0.25 -11.59
N MET A 302 -8.19 -0.14 -10.68
CA MET A 302 -9.41 0.61 -10.35
C MET A 302 -9.18 2.11 -10.13
N HIS A 303 -8.14 2.50 -9.38
CA HIS A 303 -7.85 3.91 -9.11
C HIS A 303 -7.46 4.71 -10.35
N ILE A 304 -6.86 4.08 -11.36
CA ILE A 304 -6.56 4.72 -12.64
C ILE A 304 -7.84 4.87 -13.44
N ALA A 305 -8.63 3.79 -13.59
CA ALA A 305 -9.91 3.82 -14.31
C ALA A 305 -10.92 4.81 -13.71
N ASN A 306 -10.95 4.96 -12.39
CA ASN A 306 -11.89 5.82 -11.66
C ASN A 306 -11.30 7.20 -11.30
N ALA A 307 -10.12 7.56 -11.81
CA ALA A 307 -9.48 8.86 -11.56
C ALA A 307 -9.30 9.23 -10.07
N ILE A 308 -8.98 8.23 -9.22
CA ILE A 308 -8.75 8.43 -7.78
C ILE A 308 -7.24 8.66 -7.54
N PRO A 309 -6.80 9.79 -6.93
CA PRO A 309 -5.39 10.05 -6.62
C PRO A 309 -4.77 8.97 -5.72
N TYR A 310 -3.54 8.52 -6.00
CA TYR A 310 -2.91 7.37 -5.32
C TYR A 310 -1.80 7.75 -4.35
N ILE A 311 -1.22 8.95 -4.46
CA ILE A 311 -0.11 9.40 -3.62
C ILE A 311 -0.49 9.45 -2.15
N ARG A 312 -1.79 9.55 -1.85
CA ARG A 312 -2.35 9.39 -0.50
C ARG A 312 -1.87 8.11 0.18
N TYR A 313 -1.76 7.01 -0.56
CA TYR A 313 -1.35 5.73 0.00
C TYR A 313 0.16 5.65 0.19
N PHE A 314 0.96 6.29 -0.67
CA PHE A 314 2.41 6.41 -0.44
C PHE A 314 2.69 7.18 0.85
N VAL A 315 2.04 8.33 1.02
CA VAL A 315 2.16 9.16 2.22
C VAL A 315 1.68 8.40 3.45
N SER A 316 0.52 7.71 3.36
CA SER A 316 -0.04 6.96 4.48
C SER A 316 0.85 5.83 4.97
N HIS A 317 1.51 5.12 4.05
CA HIS A 317 2.44 4.03 4.35
C HIS A 317 3.73 4.50 5.02
N LEU A 318 4.02 5.81 5.05
CA LEU A 318 5.15 6.37 5.79
C LEU A 318 4.70 6.99 7.11
N ILE A 319 3.70 7.87 7.06
CA ILE A 319 3.27 8.60 8.27
C ILE A 319 2.63 7.67 9.29
N GLN A 320 2.06 6.52 8.87
CA GLN A 320 1.51 5.57 9.84
C GLN A 320 2.57 5.09 10.84
N PHE A 321 3.83 4.97 10.42
CA PHE A 321 4.95 4.61 11.29
C PHE A 321 5.43 5.78 12.14
N GLN A 322 5.38 7.02 11.62
CA GLN A 322 5.67 8.21 12.43
C GLN A 322 4.62 8.40 13.54
N PHE A 323 3.35 8.19 13.21
CA PHE A 323 2.24 8.19 14.16
C PHE A 323 2.42 7.08 15.19
N HIS A 324 2.68 5.85 14.72
CA HIS A 324 2.91 4.70 15.60
C HIS A 324 4.04 4.96 16.59
N GLU A 325 5.21 5.42 16.12
CA GLU A 325 6.34 5.75 16.99
C GLU A 325 5.98 6.81 18.03
N ALA A 326 5.28 7.87 17.63
CA ALA A 326 4.86 8.94 18.55
C ALA A 326 3.86 8.46 19.60
N LEU A 327 2.91 7.60 19.21
CA LEU A 327 1.90 7.03 20.10
C LEU A 327 2.50 5.99 21.04
N CYS A 328 3.45 5.19 20.58
CA CYS A 328 4.22 4.26 21.41
C CYS A 328 5.00 5.00 22.49
N LYS A 329 5.65 6.11 22.14
CA LYS A 329 6.32 7.00 23.11
C LYS A 329 5.31 7.57 24.11
N ALA A 330 4.14 8.00 23.65
CA ALA A 330 3.07 8.49 24.51
C ALA A 330 2.48 7.41 25.43
N ALA A 331 2.52 6.13 25.01
CA ALA A 331 2.19 4.97 25.82
C ALA A 331 3.32 4.52 26.76
N ASN A 332 4.41 5.28 26.87
CA ASN A 332 5.62 4.94 27.64
C ASN A 332 6.25 3.59 27.24
N TYR A 333 6.09 3.17 25.99
CA TYR A 333 6.70 1.95 25.47
C TYR A 333 8.16 2.21 25.07
N THR A 334 9.08 1.36 25.56
CA THR A 334 10.54 1.51 25.36
C THR A 334 11.19 0.36 24.60
N GLY A 335 10.42 -0.66 24.21
CA GLY A 335 10.91 -1.82 23.48
C GLY A 335 11.08 -1.58 21.97
N GLU A 336 11.26 -2.66 21.22
CA GLU A 336 11.33 -2.60 19.76
C GLU A 336 10.00 -2.12 19.16
N LEU A 337 10.03 -1.14 18.27
CA LEU A 337 8.84 -0.44 17.78
C LEU A 337 7.76 -1.38 17.19
N HIS A 338 8.17 -2.48 16.56
CA HIS A 338 7.25 -3.45 15.97
C HIS A 338 6.47 -4.30 16.98
N LYS A 339 6.88 -4.31 18.25
CA LYS A 339 6.19 -4.99 19.37
C LYS A 339 5.30 -4.05 20.18
N CYS A 340 5.25 -2.76 19.81
CA CYS A 340 4.45 -1.79 20.52
C CYS A 340 2.95 -2.02 20.27
N ASP A 341 2.20 -2.08 21.37
CA ASP A 341 0.74 -2.12 21.40
C ASP A 341 0.23 -0.93 22.23
N ILE A 342 -0.45 0.03 21.58
CA ILE A 342 -0.98 1.23 22.24
C ILE A 342 -2.31 1.00 22.95
N TYR A 343 -2.88 -0.21 22.87
CA TYR A 343 -4.13 -0.58 23.52
C TYR A 343 -4.17 -0.19 25.00
N LYS A 344 -5.28 0.41 25.45
CA LYS A 344 -5.46 0.96 26.81
C LYS A 344 -4.46 2.05 27.20
N SER A 345 -4.01 2.86 26.24
CA SER A 345 -3.23 4.09 26.51
C SER A 345 -4.05 5.36 26.27
N PRO A 346 -4.67 5.94 27.33
CA PRO A 346 -5.39 7.21 27.21
C PRO A 346 -4.51 8.40 26.79
N GLU A 347 -3.21 8.37 27.10
CA GLU A 347 -2.28 9.43 26.67
C GLU A 347 -2.05 9.38 25.16
N ALA A 348 -1.84 8.18 24.59
CA ALA A 348 -1.76 8.00 23.14
C ALA A 348 -3.06 8.44 22.46
N GLY A 349 -4.22 8.05 23.01
CA GLY A 349 -5.52 8.47 22.49
C GLY A 349 -5.75 9.98 22.55
N ARG A 350 -5.35 10.67 23.64
CA ARG A 350 -5.43 12.14 23.73
C ARG A 350 -4.60 12.84 22.65
N LYS A 351 -3.39 12.36 22.37
CA LYS A 351 -2.57 12.90 21.28
C LYS A 351 -3.20 12.66 19.91
N MET A 352 -3.70 11.45 19.66
CA MET A 352 -4.39 11.12 18.42
C MET A 352 -5.62 12.03 18.24
N GLU A 353 -6.48 12.11 19.25
CA GLU A 353 -7.68 12.95 19.24
C GLU A 353 -7.35 14.42 18.94
N ALA A 354 -6.32 14.98 19.57
CA ALA A 354 -5.91 16.36 19.36
C ALA A 354 -5.57 16.65 17.89
N MET A 355 -4.88 15.72 17.23
CA MET A 355 -4.58 15.81 15.80
C MET A 355 -5.84 15.65 14.94
N LEU A 356 -6.69 14.64 15.23
CA LEU A 356 -7.90 14.36 14.44
C LEU A 356 -8.91 15.53 14.45
N LYS A 357 -9.05 16.23 15.59
CA LYS A 357 -9.96 17.38 15.73
C LYS A 357 -9.63 18.56 14.82
N LEU A 358 -8.39 18.66 14.33
CA LEU A 358 -7.98 19.73 13.43
C LEU A 358 -8.66 19.62 12.06
N GLY A 359 -8.97 18.41 11.60
CA GLY A 359 -9.35 18.15 10.20
C GLY A 359 -8.36 18.81 9.24
N SER A 360 -8.88 19.52 8.23
CA SER A 360 -8.09 20.31 7.28
C SER A 360 -8.07 21.81 7.59
N SER A 361 -8.41 22.21 8.82
CA SER A 361 -8.45 23.63 9.25
C SER A 361 -7.07 24.28 9.43
N LYS A 362 -6.00 23.49 9.42
CA LYS A 362 -4.61 23.92 9.58
C LYS A 362 -3.74 23.27 8.49
N PRO A 363 -2.58 23.87 8.16
CA PRO A 363 -1.56 23.19 7.35
C PRO A 363 -1.25 21.80 7.91
N TRP A 364 -1.14 20.79 7.06
CA TRP A 364 -0.96 19.41 7.51
C TRP A 364 0.30 19.20 8.35
N GLN A 365 1.32 20.05 8.17
CA GLN A 365 2.54 20.05 8.96
C GLN A 365 2.26 20.34 10.45
N ASP A 366 1.28 21.21 10.75
CA ASP A 366 0.89 21.54 12.12
C ASP A 366 0.17 20.34 12.76
N ALA A 367 -0.67 19.62 11.98
CA ALA A 367 -1.31 18.39 12.43
C ALA A 367 -0.29 17.26 12.66
N LEU A 368 0.73 17.14 11.80
CA LEU A 368 1.84 16.20 12.00
C LEU A 368 2.61 16.53 13.29
N GLU A 369 2.92 17.80 13.50
CA GLU A 369 3.66 18.29 14.66
C GLU A 369 2.89 18.07 15.96
N GLN A 370 1.57 18.30 15.95
CA GLN A 370 0.68 18.07 17.09
C GLN A 370 0.76 16.63 17.63
N LEU A 371 0.93 15.65 16.74
CA LEU A 371 1.03 14.24 17.12
C LEU A 371 2.48 13.79 17.36
N THR A 372 3.37 14.14 16.44
CA THR A 372 4.72 13.55 16.35
C THR A 372 5.84 14.44 16.89
N GLY A 373 5.57 15.73 17.06
CA GLY A 373 6.58 16.73 17.42
C GLY A 373 7.48 17.18 16.26
N THR A 374 7.17 16.79 15.02
CA THR A 374 7.89 17.24 13.82
C THR A 374 6.92 17.68 12.72
N ARG A 375 7.38 18.61 11.87
CA ARG A 375 6.64 19.13 10.71
C ARG A 375 6.97 18.39 9.40
N LYS A 376 7.89 17.42 9.44
CA LYS A 376 8.44 16.76 8.24
C LYS A 376 8.03 15.31 8.15
N LEU A 377 7.66 14.89 6.94
CA LEU A 377 7.56 13.49 6.57
C LEU A 377 8.96 12.84 6.65
N ASP A 378 9.03 11.64 7.19
CA ASP A 378 10.29 10.92 7.40
C ASP A 378 10.09 9.40 7.27
N ALA A 379 11.01 8.72 6.61
CA ALA A 379 11.04 7.26 6.48
C ALA A 379 11.68 6.57 7.70
N LYS A 380 12.36 7.32 8.57
CA LYS A 380 13.12 6.79 9.72
C LYS A 380 12.27 5.91 10.64
N SER A 381 11.03 6.27 10.94
CA SER A 381 10.18 5.47 11.83
C SER A 381 9.85 4.11 11.22
N MET A 382 9.60 4.06 9.90
CA MET A 382 9.39 2.80 9.17
C MET A 382 10.68 1.96 9.14
N LEU A 383 11.83 2.57 8.84
CA LEU A 383 13.13 1.87 8.86
C LEU A 383 13.47 1.35 10.26
N THR A 384 13.12 2.10 11.31
CA THR A 384 13.27 1.68 12.71
C THR A 384 12.38 0.49 13.03
N TYR A 385 11.12 0.50 12.57
CA TYR A 385 10.19 -0.62 12.73
C TYR A 385 10.74 -1.90 12.10
N PHE A 386 11.26 -1.82 10.87
CA PHE A 386 11.79 -2.96 10.12
C PHE A 386 13.26 -3.29 10.41
N LYS A 387 13.90 -2.60 11.35
CA LYS A 387 15.35 -2.75 11.58
C LYS A 387 15.78 -4.21 11.85
N PRO A 388 15.09 -4.99 12.69
CA PRO A 388 15.49 -6.39 12.92
C PRO A 388 15.39 -7.26 11.66
N LEU A 389 14.40 -7.00 10.79
CA LEU A 389 14.26 -7.69 9.51
C LEU A 389 15.36 -7.27 8.53
N GLU A 390 15.70 -5.98 8.48
CA GLU A 390 16.82 -5.49 7.65
C GLU A 390 18.12 -6.20 8.01
N ASP A 391 18.43 -6.31 9.31
CA ASP A 391 19.66 -6.95 9.77
C ASP A 391 19.67 -8.45 9.47
N TRP A 392 18.52 -9.12 9.63
CA TRP A 392 18.35 -10.52 9.24
C TRP A 392 18.54 -10.71 7.72
N LEU A 393 17.93 -9.87 6.88
CA LEU A 393 18.07 -9.94 5.42
C LEU A 393 19.49 -9.67 4.95
N LYS A 394 20.22 -8.74 5.59
CA LYS A 394 21.64 -8.48 5.27
C LYS A 394 22.52 -9.71 5.50
N ASN A 395 22.24 -10.45 6.57
CA ASN A 395 22.95 -11.70 6.82
C ASN A 395 22.56 -12.78 5.79
N GLU A 396 21.26 -12.91 5.53
CA GLU A 396 20.71 -13.94 4.64
C GLU A 396 21.09 -13.75 3.17
N MET A 397 21.26 -12.49 2.73
CA MET A 397 21.54 -12.12 1.33
C MET A 397 22.99 -11.69 1.09
N LYS A 398 23.92 -11.96 2.02
CA LYS A 398 25.29 -11.42 2.02
C LYS A 398 26.09 -11.68 0.73
N ASN A 399 25.82 -12.78 0.03
CA ASN A 399 26.56 -13.21 -1.16
C ASN A 399 25.72 -13.19 -2.45
N GLU A 400 24.60 -12.47 -2.44
CA GLU A 400 23.68 -12.43 -3.56
C GLU A 400 23.63 -11.06 -4.21
N ASP A 401 23.45 -11.05 -5.53
CA ASP A 401 23.15 -9.82 -6.27
C ASP A 401 21.74 -9.38 -5.91
N ILE A 402 21.61 -8.31 -5.12
CA ILE A 402 20.32 -7.78 -4.67
C ILE A 402 19.67 -6.83 -5.68
N ASP A 403 20.39 -6.46 -6.74
CA ASP A 403 19.90 -5.54 -7.76
C ASP A 403 19.18 -6.29 -8.90
N TRP A 404 18.59 -5.49 -9.79
CA TRP A 404 18.02 -5.94 -11.06
C TRP A 404 18.37 -4.93 -12.15
N LYS A 405 18.32 -5.39 -13.40
CA LYS A 405 18.57 -4.58 -14.59
C LYS A 405 17.28 -4.40 -15.35
N CYS A 406 16.94 -3.15 -15.68
CA CYS A 406 15.82 -2.90 -16.59
C CYS A 406 16.33 -2.90 -18.04
N PRO A 407 15.57 -3.44 -18.99
CA PRO A 407 15.87 -3.30 -20.41
C PRO A 407 16.12 -1.82 -20.71
N LYS A 408 17.29 -1.49 -21.26
CA LYS A 408 17.54 -0.12 -21.73
C LYS A 408 16.55 0.19 -22.85
N LYS A 409 16.14 1.47 -22.97
CA LYS A 409 15.37 1.96 -24.12
C LYS A 409 15.99 1.38 -25.39
N SER A 410 15.31 0.42 -26.03
CA SER A 410 15.66 0.04 -27.38
C SER A 410 15.30 1.23 -28.26
N ASN A 411 16.28 2.05 -28.60
CA ASN A 411 16.19 2.88 -29.80
C ASN A 411 16.30 2.01 -31.08
N ASP A 412 16.39 0.68 -30.95
CA ASP A 412 16.39 -0.24 -32.06
C ASP A 412 14.99 -0.39 -32.67
N THR A 413 14.74 0.47 -33.64
CA THR A 413 13.85 0.16 -34.77
C THR A 413 14.47 -0.85 -35.74
N SER A 414 15.68 -1.36 -35.48
CA SER A 414 16.34 -2.39 -36.29
C SER A 414 16.43 -3.73 -35.55
N ASN A 415 15.31 -4.47 -35.50
CA ASN A 415 15.25 -5.94 -35.58
C ASN A 415 13.85 -6.45 -35.24
N SER A 416 12.82 -5.91 -35.89
CA SER A 416 11.57 -6.67 -36.00
C SER A 416 11.73 -7.73 -37.10
N PRO A 417 11.34 -9.00 -36.86
CA PRO A 417 11.33 -10.03 -37.91
C PRO A 417 10.49 -9.62 -39.13
N LYS A 418 9.59 -8.64 -38.96
CA LYS A 418 8.74 -8.07 -40.01
C LYS A 418 9.54 -7.36 -41.11
N VAL A 419 10.67 -6.72 -40.79
CA VAL A 419 11.53 -6.05 -41.80
C VAL A 419 12.30 -7.09 -42.64
N LEU A 420 12.79 -8.17 -42.03
CA LEU A 420 13.44 -9.26 -42.78
C LEU A 420 12.48 -9.97 -43.72
N VAL A 421 11.22 -10.19 -43.30
CA VAL A 421 10.19 -10.82 -44.13
C VAL A 421 9.82 -9.94 -45.33
N HIS A 422 9.69 -8.62 -45.14
CA HIS A 422 9.46 -7.70 -46.26
C HIS A 422 10.65 -7.63 -47.22
N PHE A 423 11.89 -7.65 -46.73
CA PHE A 423 13.07 -7.64 -47.58
C PHE A 423 13.19 -8.94 -48.41
N PHE A 424 12.87 -10.09 -47.82
CA PHE A 424 12.85 -11.38 -48.53
C PHE A 424 11.74 -11.45 -49.58
N LEU A 425 10.55 -10.93 -49.29
CA LEU A 425 9.44 -10.85 -50.25
C LEU A 425 9.74 -9.90 -51.41
N LEU A 426 10.42 -8.78 -51.15
CA LEU A 426 10.87 -7.87 -52.21
C LEU A 426 11.95 -8.51 -53.09
N LEU A 427 12.89 -9.25 -52.50
CA LEU A 427 13.91 -9.96 -53.26
C LEU A 427 13.32 -11.05 -54.16
N LEU A 428 12.36 -11.82 -53.64
CA LEU A 428 11.67 -12.87 -54.38
C LEU A 428 10.82 -12.32 -55.53
N THR A 429 10.17 -11.17 -55.34
CA THR A 429 9.40 -10.50 -56.40
C THR A 429 10.32 -9.94 -57.49
N VAL A 430 11.44 -9.32 -57.14
CA VAL A 430 12.44 -8.84 -58.13
C VAL A 430 13.06 -9.99 -58.92
N LEU A 431 13.40 -11.10 -58.27
CA LEU A 431 13.91 -12.30 -58.94
C LEU A 431 12.86 -12.95 -59.88
N ALA A 432 11.59 -12.97 -59.48
CA ALA A 432 10.52 -13.48 -60.34
C ALA A 432 10.28 -12.61 -61.59
N SER A 433 10.42 -11.29 -61.47
CA SER A 433 10.35 -10.36 -62.62
C SER A 433 11.51 -10.53 -63.60
N LEU A 434 12.70 -10.90 -63.11
CA LEU A 434 13.89 -11.11 -63.95
C LEU A 434 13.84 -12.44 -64.71
N ILE A 435 13.14 -13.45 -64.19
CA ILE A 435 12.99 -14.76 -64.85
C ILE A 435 11.92 -14.73 -65.95
N THR A 436 10.99 -13.77 -65.93
CA THR A 436 9.92 -13.61 -66.93
C THR A 436 10.31 -12.73 -68.12
N LEU A 437 11.55 -12.19 -68.13
CA LEU A 437 12.08 -11.28 -69.15
C LEU A 437 13.21 -11.89 -70.01
N ASN A 438 13.36 -13.23 -70.00
CA ASN A 438 14.28 -13.96 -70.89
C ASN A 438 13.54 -14.98 -71.75
#